data_AF-A0A7K4G524-F1
#
_entry.id   AF-A0A7K4G524-F1
#
_cell.length_a   1.000
_cell.length_b   1.000
_cell.length_c   1.000
_cell.angle_alpha   90.00
_cell.angle_beta   90.00
_cell.angle_gamma   90.00
#
_symmetry.space_group_name_H-M   'P 1'
#
loop_
_entity.id
_entity.type
_entity.pdbx_description
1 polymer ?
#
loop_
_entity_poly.entity_id
_entity_poly.type
_entity_poly.pdbx_seq_one_letter_code
_entity_poly.pdbx_strand_id
1 'polypeptide(L)'
;MKNYSGPEKEAYLQGRLLGLNELIKVLKESINEEGSNHGVIQSIVGHISNEMSDILGDLGEVKENKLEEIKEKHAEVKQQVKEIQKTEPKKEEIAKSSLFKENVETADDLMKGLMKVSK
;
A
#
# COMPACT_ATOMS: atom_id res chain seq x y z
N MET A 1 -14.86 12.07 -13.09
CA MET A 1 -13.69 11.20 -13.31
C MET A 1 -13.32 11.29 -14.78
N LYS A 2 -12.03 11.43 -15.12
CA LYS A 2 -11.57 11.32 -16.52
C LYS A 2 -11.62 9.84 -16.91
N ASN A 3 -12.30 9.52 -18.01
CA ASN A 3 -12.35 8.15 -18.54
C ASN A 3 -11.10 7.92 -19.39
N TYR A 4 -10.05 7.40 -18.78
CA TYR A 4 -8.85 6.97 -19.50
C TYR A 4 -9.10 5.59 -20.12
N SER A 5 -8.63 5.38 -21.35
CA SER A 5 -8.73 4.07 -22.02
C SER A 5 -7.41 3.71 -22.71
N GLY A 6 -7.10 2.40 -22.78
CA GLY A 6 -5.88 1.93 -23.43
C GLY A 6 -4.59 2.50 -22.79
N PRO A 7 -3.60 2.95 -23.59
CA PRO A 7 -2.28 3.38 -23.10
C PRO A 7 -2.31 4.54 -22.08
N GLU A 8 -3.31 5.40 -22.15
CA GLU A 8 -3.47 6.54 -21.24
C GLU A 8 -3.88 6.06 -19.84
N LYS A 9 -4.70 5.01 -19.77
CA LYS A 9 -5.09 4.38 -18.51
C LYS A 9 -3.89 3.67 -17.89
N GLU A 10 -3.08 2.98 -18.69
CA GLU A 10 -1.85 2.33 -18.23
C GLU A 10 -0.84 3.35 -17.67
N ALA A 11 -0.59 4.45 -18.38
CA ALA A 11 0.31 5.51 -17.91
C ALA A 11 -0.19 6.18 -16.63
N TYR A 12 -1.51 6.41 -16.51
CA TYR A 12 -2.13 6.93 -15.29
C TYR A 12 -1.93 5.98 -14.10
N LEU A 13 -2.20 4.68 -14.28
CA LEU A 13 -2.01 3.67 -13.24
C LEU A 13 -0.54 3.53 -12.86
N GLN A 14 0.37 3.59 -13.83
CA GLN A 14 1.80 3.57 -13.57
C GLN A 14 2.25 4.79 -12.75
N GLY A 15 1.72 5.98 -13.03
CA GLY A 15 1.97 7.18 -12.23
C GLY A 15 1.51 7.04 -10.78
N ARG A 16 0.31 6.48 -10.56
CA ARG A 16 -0.21 6.20 -9.20
C ARG A 16 0.67 5.19 -8.45
N LEU A 17 1.10 4.12 -9.13
CA LEU A 17 2.00 3.12 -8.55
C LEU A 17 3.34 3.72 -8.13
N LEU A 18 3.91 4.62 -8.93
CA LEU A 18 5.13 5.34 -8.58
C LEU A 18 4.93 6.23 -7.35
N GLY A 19 3.80 6.96 -7.27
CA GLY A 19 3.46 7.76 -6.10
C GLY A 19 3.34 6.93 -4.83
N LEU A 20 2.69 5.76 -4.92
CA LEU A 20 2.58 4.82 -3.79
C LEU A 20 3.94 4.26 -3.35
N ASN A 21 4.83 3.96 -4.29
CA ASN A 21 6.18 3.52 -3.98
C ASN A 21 6.94 4.57 -3.13
N GLU A 22 6.85 5.84 -3.50
CA GLU A 22 7.49 6.92 -2.72
C GLU A 22 6.85 7.06 -1.33
N LEU A 23 5.53 6.94 -1.21
CA LEU A 23 4.85 6.94 0.09
C LEU A 23 5.29 5.78 0.99
N ILE A 24 5.48 4.58 0.43
CA ILE A 24 5.99 3.42 1.16
C ILE A 24 7.43 3.67 1.64
N LYS A 25 8.29 4.30 0.84
CA LYS A 25 9.66 4.67 1.28
C LYS A 25 9.64 5.65 2.43
N VAL A 26 8.86 6.72 2.33
CA VAL A 26 8.69 7.72 3.41
C VAL A 26 8.18 7.04 4.68
N LEU A 27 7.27 6.09 4.54
CA LEU A 27 6.76 5.32 5.67
C LEU A 27 7.82 4.41 6.31
N LYS A 28 8.67 3.75 5.50
CA LYS A 28 9.82 2.95 5.99
C LYS A 28 10.81 3.81 6.75
N GLU A 29 11.09 5.01 6.27
CA GLU A 29 11.97 5.96 6.95
C GLU A 29 11.33 6.41 8.27
N SER A 30 10.05 6.80 8.23
CA SER A 30 9.29 7.25 9.40
C SER A 30 9.19 6.20 10.50
N ILE A 31 9.03 4.91 10.17
CA ILE A 31 8.96 3.83 11.17
C ILE A 31 10.32 3.63 11.89
N ASN A 32 11.43 3.98 11.24
CA ASN A 32 12.76 3.85 11.83
C ASN A 32 13.21 5.12 12.57
N GLU A 33 12.51 6.24 12.43
CA GLU A 33 12.76 7.47 13.18
C GLU A 33 12.21 7.40 14.62
N GLU A 34 13.05 7.72 15.60
CA GLU A 34 12.62 7.88 17.00
C GLU A 34 11.65 9.07 17.13
N GLY A 35 10.49 8.84 17.75
CA GLY A 35 9.46 9.88 17.95
C GLY A 35 8.43 9.99 16.83
N SER A 36 8.43 9.04 15.89
CA SER A 36 7.47 8.99 14.80
C SER A 36 6.02 8.95 15.31
N ASN A 37 5.18 9.81 14.72
CA ASN A 37 3.80 9.96 15.14
C ASN A 37 2.97 8.78 14.62
N HIS A 38 2.55 7.93 15.54
CA HIS A 38 1.74 6.74 15.26
C HIS A 38 0.47 7.03 14.46
N GLY A 39 -0.23 8.14 14.75
CA GLY A 39 -1.44 8.52 14.01
C GLY A 39 -1.13 8.88 12.55
N VAL A 40 0.06 9.45 12.29
CA VAL A 40 0.53 9.74 10.93
C VAL A 40 0.85 8.44 10.18
N ILE A 41 1.56 7.51 10.83
CA ILE A 41 1.86 6.19 10.24
C ILE A 41 0.56 5.44 9.91
N GLN A 42 -0.41 5.38 10.84
CA GLN A 42 -1.72 4.77 10.59
C GLN A 42 -2.46 5.41 9.42
N SER A 43 -2.45 6.75 9.34
CA SER A 43 -3.10 7.47 8.24
C SER A 43 -2.45 7.17 6.89
N ILE A 44 -1.12 7.11 6.84
CA ILE A 44 -0.37 6.82 5.60
C ILE A 44 -0.62 5.37 5.16
N VAL A 45 -0.53 4.41 6.08
CA VAL A 45 -0.82 3.00 5.82
C VAL A 45 -2.25 2.81 5.29
N GLY A 46 -3.23 3.48 5.91
CA GLY A 46 -4.62 3.46 5.45
C GLY A 46 -4.79 4.06 4.05
N HIS A 47 -4.11 5.17 3.76
CA HIS A 47 -4.13 5.79 2.43
C HIS A 47 -3.54 4.85 1.36
N ILE A 48 -2.37 4.25 1.62
CA ILE A 48 -1.73 3.29 0.71
C ILE A 48 -2.66 2.11 0.43
N SER A 49 -3.30 1.53 1.45
CA SER A 49 -4.21 0.39 1.30
C SER A 49 -5.44 0.71 0.43
N ASN A 50 -6.01 1.91 0.60
CA ASN A 50 -7.15 2.37 -0.20
C ASN A 50 -6.75 2.60 -1.65
N GLU A 51 -5.67 3.34 -1.89
CA GLU A 51 -5.15 3.59 -3.24
C GLU A 51 -4.78 2.29 -3.97
N MET A 52 -4.19 1.31 -3.28
CA MET A 52 -3.94 -0.01 -3.84
C MET A 52 -5.22 -0.75 -4.22
N SER A 53 -6.30 -0.60 -3.43
CA SER A 53 -7.61 -1.20 -3.74
C SER A 53 -8.15 -0.64 -5.05
N ASP A 54 -8.08 0.69 -5.21
CA ASP A 54 -8.57 1.38 -6.40
C ASP A 54 -7.75 1.02 -7.63
N ILE A 55 -6.41 1.00 -7.51
CA ILE A 55 -5.52 0.61 -8.60
C ILE A 55 -5.78 -0.83 -9.03
N LEU A 56 -6.02 -1.76 -8.09
CA LEU A 56 -6.35 -3.15 -8.40
C LEU A 56 -7.67 -3.32 -9.13
N GLY A 57 -8.69 -2.53 -8.76
CA GLY A 57 -9.95 -2.47 -9.50
C GLY A 57 -9.70 -2.01 -10.94
N ASP A 58 -8.95 -0.93 -11.10
CA ASP A 58 -8.65 -0.37 -12.42
C ASP A 58 -7.74 -1.28 -13.28
N LEU A 59 -6.81 -2.02 -12.67
CA LEU A 59 -5.90 -2.96 -13.34
C LEU A 59 -6.59 -4.27 -13.73
N GLY A 60 -7.56 -4.73 -12.95
CA GLY A 60 -8.32 -5.94 -13.27
C GLY A 60 -9.14 -5.81 -14.54
N GLU A 61 -9.50 -4.58 -14.91
CA GLU A 61 -10.09 -4.29 -16.23
C GLU A 61 -9.08 -4.33 -17.38
N VAL A 62 -7.77 -4.38 -17.10
CA VAL A 62 -6.69 -4.25 -18.11
C VAL A 62 -5.87 -5.54 -18.26
N LYS A 63 -5.61 -6.30 -17.18
CA LYS A 63 -4.74 -7.50 -17.20
C LYS A 63 -5.23 -8.59 -16.22
N GLU A 64 -5.87 -9.66 -16.72
CA GLU A 64 -6.42 -10.74 -15.87
C GLU A 64 -5.36 -11.72 -15.32
N ASN A 65 -4.27 -12.00 -16.05
CA ASN A 65 -3.46 -13.20 -15.81
C ASN A 65 -2.42 -13.13 -14.68
N LYS A 66 -2.28 -12.01 -13.98
CA LYS A 66 -1.35 -11.87 -12.83
C LYS A 66 -1.98 -11.19 -11.61
N LEU A 67 -3.31 -11.07 -11.60
CA LEU A 67 -4.03 -10.26 -10.63
C LEU A 67 -4.37 -11.02 -9.33
N GLU A 68 -4.51 -12.35 -9.39
CA GLU A 68 -4.86 -13.19 -8.23
C GLU A 68 -3.84 -13.12 -7.10
N GLU A 69 -2.54 -13.37 -7.38
CA GLU A 69 -1.47 -13.30 -6.37
C GLU A 69 -1.36 -11.90 -5.73
N ILE A 70 -1.67 -10.86 -6.52
CA ILE A 70 -1.63 -9.47 -6.06
C ILE A 70 -2.86 -9.15 -5.20
N LYS A 71 -4.04 -9.69 -5.53
CA LYS A 71 -5.26 -9.57 -4.72
C LYS A 71 -5.09 -10.26 -3.37
N GLU A 72 -4.47 -11.43 -3.32
CA GLU A 72 -4.21 -12.15 -2.06
C GLU A 72 -3.29 -11.35 -1.14
N LYS A 73 -2.16 -10.86 -1.66
CA LYS A 73 -1.25 -9.97 -0.91
C LYS A 73 -1.91 -8.66 -0.47
N HIS A 74 -2.81 -8.10 -1.28
CA HIS A 74 -3.59 -6.93 -0.90
C HIS A 74 -4.59 -7.21 0.23
N ALA A 75 -5.24 -8.38 0.20
CA ALA A 75 -6.12 -8.79 1.28
C ALA A 75 -5.36 -8.92 2.60
N GLU A 76 -4.14 -9.44 2.56
CA GLU A 76 -3.23 -9.52 3.72
C GLU A 76 -2.88 -8.13 4.25
N VAL A 77 -2.39 -7.22 3.41
CA VAL A 77 -2.11 -5.81 3.80
C VAL A 77 -3.36 -5.17 4.40
N LYS A 78 -4.52 -5.32 3.77
CA LYS A 78 -5.79 -4.75 4.25
C LYS A 78 -6.21 -5.30 5.61
N GLN A 79 -5.95 -6.59 5.88
CA GLN A 79 -6.23 -7.20 7.16
C GLN A 79 -5.28 -6.67 8.24
N GLN A 80 -3.99 -6.61 7.93
CA GLN A 80 -2.97 -6.10 8.82
C GLN A 80 -3.17 -4.59 9.13
N VAL A 81 -3.62 -3.78 8.17
CA VAL A 81 -4.06 -2.38 8.39
C VAL A 81 -5.23 -2.30 9.38
N LYS A 82 -6.21 -3.20 9.27
CA LYS A 82 -7.36 -3.22 10.21
C LYS A 82 -6.92 -3.60 11.62
N GLU A 83 -5.95 -4.49 11.77
CA GLU A 83 -5.38 -4.86 13.08
C GLU A 83 -4.62 -3.69 13.70
N ILE A 84 -3.85 -2.96 12.88
CA ILE A 84 -3.23 -1.69 13.27
C ILE A 84 -4.26 -0.64 13.71
N GLN A 85 -5.41 -0.54 13.03
CA GLN A 85 -6.44 0.45 13.37
C GLN A 85 -7.23 0.08 14.64
N LYS A 86 -7.34 -1.22 14.95
CA LYS A 86 -8.01 -1.72 16.16
C LYS A 86 -7.15 -1.61 17.41
N THR A 87 -5.83 -1.45 17.25
CA THR A 87 -4.93 -1.26 18.38
C THR A 87 -4.97 0.21 18.80
N GLU A 88 -5.65 0.50 19.92
CA GLU A 88 -5.56 1.80 20.58
C GLU A 88 -4.10 2.06 20.97
N PRO A 89 -3.51 3.22 20.64
CA PRO A 89 -2.11 3.46 20.89
C PRO A 89 -1.84 3.63 22.38
N LYS A 90 -1.42 2.55 23.05
CA LYS A 90 -0.65 2.68 24.29
C LYS A 90 0.73 3.24 23.89
N LYS A 91 0.96 4.49 24.29
CA LYS A 91 1.97 5.45 23.82
C LYS A 91 3.43 4.98 23.69
N GLU A 92 3.82 3.78 24.09
CA GLU A 92 5.24 3.45 24.28
C GLU A 92 5.74 2.16 23.59
N GLU A 93 4.90 1.23 23.13
CA GLU A 93 5.39 -0.04 22.54
C GLU A 93 5.24 -0.18 21.02
N ILE A 94 4.40 0.63 20.38
CA ILE A 94 3.88 0.27 19.06
C ILE A 94 4.81 0.66 17.90
N ALA A 95 5.63 1.70 18.05
CA ALA A 95 6.66 2.08 17.07
C ALA A 95 7.74 0.98 16.88
N LYS A 96 7.85 0.04 17.82
CA LYS A 96 8.70 -1.15 17.71
C LYS A 96 7.94 -2.43 17.40
N SER A 97 6.61 -2.41 17.34
CA SER A 97 5.85 -3.65 17.12
C SER A 97 6.19 -4.17 15.72
N SER A 98 6.60 -5.44 15.65
CA SER A 98 6.94 -6.13 14.40
C SER A 98 5.83 -5.97 13.35
N LEU A 99 4.58 -5.83 13.80
CA LEU A 99 3.38 -5.64 12.97
C LEU A 99 3.46 -4.43 12.03
N PHE A 100 4.04 -3.31 12.43
CA PHE A 100 4.15 -2.14 11.54
C PHE A 100 5.21 -2.35 10.47
N LYS A 101 6.35 -2.95 10.85
CA LYS A 101 7.42 -3.26 9.90
C LYS A 101 6.96 -4.30 8.89
N GLU A 102 6.29 -5.35 9.35
CA GLU A 102 5.71 -6.39 8.52
C GLU A 102 4.67 -5.82 7.54
N ASN A 103 3.74 -4.98 8.01
CA ASN A 103 2.79 -4.29 7.11
C ASN A 103 3.45 -3.52 5.98
N VAL A 104 4.52 -2.79 6.30
CA VAL A 104 5.20 -1.94 5.33
C VAL A 104 6.04 -2.77 4.37
N GLU A 105 6.63 -3.88 4.82
CA GLU A 105 7.30 -4.84 3.95
C GLU A 105 6.30 -5.53 3.01
N THR A 106 5.16 -5.99 3.51
CA THR A 106 4.10 -6.61 2.69
C THR A 106 3.54 -5.61 1.67
N ALA A 107 3.31 -4.35 2.06
CA ALA A 107 2.89 -3.30 1.14
C ALA A 107 3.95 -3.00 0.06
N ASP A 108 5.24 -3.00 0.41
CA ASP A 108 6.34 -2.82 -0.53
C ASP A 108 6.43 -3.95 -1.55
N ASP A 109 6.29 -5.20 -1.10
CA ASP A 109 6.33 -6.37 -1.98
C ASP A 109 5.12 -6.46 -2.89
N LEU A 110 3.94 -6.08 -2.39
CA LEU A 110 2.74 -5.91 -3.19
C LEU A 110 2.94 -4.86 -4.28
N MET A 111 3.53 -3.70 -3.93
CA MET A 111 3.82 -2.63 -4.88
C MET A 111 4.82 -3.11 -5.95
N LYS A 112 5.90 -3.80 -5.58
CA LYS A 112 6.84 -4.40 -6.55
C LYS A 112 6.15 -5.39 -7.47
N GLY A 113 5.20 -6.17 -6.95
CA GLY A 113 4.35 -7.06 -7.73
C GLY A 113 3.53 -6.29 -8.77
N LEU A 114 2.83 -5.25 -8.34
CA LEU A 114 2.04 -4.38 -9.21
C LEU A 114 2.89 -3.74 -10.31
N MET A 115 4.09 -3.23 -10.00
CA MET A 115 4.99 -2.65 -11.00
C MET A 115 5.50 -3.66 -12.03
N LYS A 116 5.65 -4.95 -11.65
CA LYS A 116 6.05 -6.02 -12.57
C LYS A 116 4.91 -6.42 -13.51
N VAL A 117 3.66 -6.28 -13.08
CA VAL A 117 2.46 -6.58 -13.87
C VAL A 117 2.05 -5.40 -14.74
N SER A 118 2.31 -4.17 -14.29
CA SER A 118 2.02 -2.97 -15.07
C SER A 118 2.94 -2.80 -16.27
N LYS A 119 4.19 -3.30 -16.21
CA LYS A 119 5.09 -3.42 -17.38
C LYS A 119 4.54 -4.38 -18.44
#